data_AF-A0A5P8AV77-F1
#
_entry.id   AF-A0A5P8AV77-F1
#
_cell.length_a   1.000
_cell.length_b   1.000
_cell.length_c   1.000
_cell.angle_alpha   90.00
_cell.angle_beta   90.00
_cell.angle_gamma   90.00
#
_symmetry.space_group_name_H-M   'P 1'
#
loop_
_entity.id
_entity.type
_entity.pdbx_description
1 polymer ?
#
loop_
_entity_poly.entity_id
_entity_poly.type
_entity_poly.pdbx_seq_one_letter_code
_entity_poly.pdbx_strand_id
1 'polypeptide(L)'
;AGDVNNNLLPFREAYKLASNEIIKLINHFILTGTVTIQKDGKNQKRLLPNMHGLLNIPNQIKEDVEASNKDKMDKIFEKIKEGLSKLELGDEFSSPFMVLVDPLTSLKLVEPYAIPSASSSSNVYSSTDSWEDFLIKTIKAVNNRKDVYVQTSNLLSHQILIYPLNPELIKFKPSKYMLPMPNEQIDKDSTDIAHSYLDFVLGGLIATGKSILKVNIKQS
;
A
#
# COMPACT_ATOMS: atom_id res chain seq x y z
N ALA A 1 9.23 45.51 -6.04
CA ALA A 1 8.08 45.20 -6.90
C ALA A 1 7.77 43.73 -6.69
N GLY A 2 6.60 43.42 -6.14
CA GLY A 2 6.18 42.06 -5.82
C GLY A 2 5.95 41.24 -7.08
N ASP A 3 6.33 39.97 -7.03
CA ASP A 3 6.21 39.02 -8.14
C ASP A 3 4.73 38.85 -8.56
N VAL A 4 4.47 38.93 -9.87
CA VAL A 4 3.13 39.11 -10.47
C VAL A 4 2.41 37.75 -10.67
N ASN A 5 2.90 36.68 -10.04
CA ASN A 5 2.35 35.33 -10.11
C ASN A 5 1.68 34.87 -8.80
N ASN A 6 1.10 35.79 -8.04
CA ASN A 6 0.26 35.43 -6.90
C ASN A 6 -1.09 34.87 -7.39
N ASN A 7 -1.11 33.58 -7.74
CA ASN A 7 -2.33 32.80 -7.86
C ASN A 7 -2.96 32.63 -6.46
N LEU A 8 -3.53 33.72 -5.94
CA LEU A 8 -4.26 33.73 -4.68
C LEU A 8 -5.56 32.96 -4.87
N LEU A 9 -5.54 31.70 -4.46
CA LEU A 9 -6.73 30.87 -4.40
C LEU A 9 -7.59 31.28 -3.20
N PRO A 10 -8.93 31.29 -3.32
CA PRO A 10 -9.81 31.41 -2.17
C PRO A 10 -9.46 30.36 -1.11
N PHE A 11 -9.49 30.74 0.19
CA PHE A 11 -9.08 29.86 1.28
C PHE A 11 -9.73 28.46 1.21
N ARG A 12 -11.03 28.40 0.88
CA ARG A 12 -11.75 27.12 0.75
C ARG A 12 -11.12 26.19 -0.29
N GLU A 13 -10.68 26.73 -1.43
CA GLU A 13 -10.07 25.97 -2.50
C GLU A 13 -8.64 25.57 -2.13
N ALA A 14 -7.86 26.52 -1.59
CA ALA A 14 -6.52 26.26 -1.09
C ALA A 14 -6.53 25.16 0.00
N TYR A 15 -7.45 25.25 0.96
CA TYR A 15 -7.64 24.27 2.03
C TYR A 15 -7.96 22.88 1.48
N LYS A 16 -8.88 22.78 0.50
CA LYS A 16 -9.24 21.51 -0.12
C LYS A 16 -8.05 20.88 -0.86
N LEU A 17 -7.31 21.68 -1.63
CA LEU A 17 -6.14 21.21 -2.37
C LEU A 17 -5.03 20.75 -1.41
N ALA A 18 -4.69 21.55 -0.41
CA ALA A 18 -3.69 21.21 0.59
C ALA A 18 -4.10 19.96 1.39
N SER A 19 -5.37 19.86 1.80
CA SER A 19 -5.89 18.67 2.50
C SER A 19 -5.76 17.42 1.64
N ASN A 20 -6.08 17.48 0.35
CA ASN A 20 -5.92 16.34 -0.56
C ASN A 20 -4.46 15.89 -0.67
N GLU A 21 -3.52 16.83 -0.74
CA GLU A 21 -2.08 16.51 -0.76
C GLU A 21 -1.60 15.91 0.57
N ILE A 22 -2.08 16.40 1.71
CA ILE A 22 -1.79 15.83 3.02
C ILE A 22 -2.32 14.39 3.13
N ILE A 23 -3.54 14.12 2.64
CA ILE A 23 -4.10 12.77 2.59
C ILE A 23 -3.27 11.84 1.69
N LYS A 24 -2.79 12.31 0.53
CA LYS A 24 -1.87 11.53 -0.32
C LYS A 24 -0.57 11.21 0.42
N LEU A 25 -0.02 12.18 1.16
CA LEU A 25 1.18 11.98 1.97
C LEU A 25 0.95 10.94 3.07
N ILE A 26 -0.18 11.00 3.78
CA ILE A 26 -0.55 10.02 4.79
C ILE A 26 -0.70 8.63 4.18
N ASN A 27 -1.41 8.49 3.06
CA ASN A 27 -1.56 7.20 2.37
C ASN A 27 -0.22 6.63 1.90
N HIS A 28 0.65 7.50 1.36
CA HIS A 28 2.00 7.12 0.97
C HIS A 28 2.81 6.62 2.17
N PHE A 29 2.73 7.32 3.30
CA PHE A 29 3.42 6.97 4.52
C PHE A 29 2.89 5.66 5.12
N ILE A 30 1.57 5.47 5.20
CA ILE A 30 0.95 4.22 5.70
C ILE A 30 1.47 3.00 4.96
N LEU A 31 1.62 3.09 3.64
CA LEU A 31 2.13 1.97 2.85
C LEU A 31 3.66 1.85 2.93
N THR A 32 4.39 2.95 2.71
CA THR A 32 5.84 2.89 2.48
C THR A 32 6.69 3.12 3.73
N GLY A 33 6.13 3.75 4.77
CA GLY A 33 6.84 4.27 5.95
C GLY A 33 7.83 5.39 5.60
N THR A 34 7.73 5.98 4.41
CA THR A 34 8.61 7.06 3.96
C THR A 34 7.84 8.35 3.77
N VAL A 35 8.55 9.45 3.99
CA VAL A 35 8.09 10.80 3.62
C VAL A 35 9.01 11.36 2.55
N THR A 36 8.45 12.13 1.63
CA THR A 36 9.27 12.90 0.68
C THR A 36 9.47 14.28 1.28
N ILE A 37 10.73 14.64 1.54
CA ILE A 37 11.10 15.97 2.03
C ILE A 37 11.91 16.69 0.96
N GLN A 38 11.70 17.99 0.83
CA GLN A 38 12.56 18.81 0.00
C GLN A 38 13.77 19.23 0.84
N LYS A 39 14.96 18.81 0.43
CA LYS A 39 16.23 19.19 1.06
C LYS A 39 17.22 19.60 -0.02
N ASP A 40 17.81 20.77 0.14
CA ASP A 40 18.77 21.35 -0.81
C ASP A 40 18.20 21.46 -2.24
N GLY A 41 16.91 21.85 -2.35
CA GLY A 41 16.20 21.98 -3.62
C GLY A 41 15.82 20.66 -4.30
N LYS A 42 16.16 19.50 -3.73
CA LYS A 42 15.84 18.17 -4.27
C LYS A 42 14.85 17.42 -3.36
N ASN A 43 13.92 16.71 -3.99
CA ASN A 43 13.02 15.80 -3.28
C ASN A 43 13.81 14.55 -2.88
N GLN A 44 13.85 14.28 -1.57
CA GLN A 44 14.50 13.11 -1.00
C GLN A 44 13.46 12.27 -0.25
N LYS A 45 13.37 10.99 -0.60
CA LYS A 45 12.58 10.02 0.18
C LYS A 45 13.37 9.67 1.44
N ARG A 46 12.73 9.80 2.59
CA ARG A 46 13.34 9.53 3.90
C ARG A 46 12.46 8.56 4.68
N LEU A 47 13.10 7.51 5.20
CA LEU A 47 12.51 6.65 6.21
C LEU A 47 12.52 7.39 7.55
N LEU A 48 11.40 7.41 8.26
CA LEU A 48 11.36 8.00 9.59
C LEU A 48 11.77 6.95 10.64
N PRO A 49 12.64 7.28 11.61
CA PRO A 49 13.06 6.33 12.64
C PRO A 49 11.86 5.81 13.44
N ASN A 50 11.79 4.48 13.65
CA ASN A 50 10.72 3.81 14.40
C ASN A 50 9.30 4.06 13.87
N MET A 51 9.20 4.50 12.62
CA MET A 51 7.94 4.85 11.95
C MET A 51 7.82 4.01 10.70
N HIS A 52 7.13 2.89 10.85
CA HIS A 52 6.98 1.88 9.82
C HIS A 52 5.69 2.07 9.04
N GLY A 53 5.74 1.78 7.75
CA GLY A 53 4.60 1.51 6.90
C GLY A 53 4.45 0.01 6.64
N LEU A 54 3.36 -0.37 5.98
CA LEU A 54 3.05 -1.75 5.64
C LEU A 54 4.14 -2.47 4.83
N LEU A 55 5.04 -1.76 4.15
CA LEU A 55 6.14 -2.37 3.36
C LEU A 55 7.43 -2.63 4.14
N ASN A 56 7.57 -2.03 5.33
CA ASN A 56 8.82 -2.03 6.07
C ASN A 56 8.65 -2.30 7.57
N ILE A 57 7.44 -2.70 7.98
CA ILE A 57 7.16 -3.14 9.34
C ILE A 57 8.05 -4.35 9.67
N PRO A 58 8.55 -4.48 10.90
CA PRO A 58 9.30 -5.67 11.29
C PRO A 58 8.42 -6.92 11.26
N ASN A 59 9.06 -8.09 11.24
CA ASN A 59 8.41 -9.41 11.35
C ASN A 59 7.48 -9.82 10.19
N GLN A 60 7.60 -9.20 9.01
CA GLN A 60 6.89 -9.70 7.81
C GLN A 60 7.46 -11.04 7.36
N ILE A 61 6.58 -11.91 6.87
CA ILE A 61 6.99 -13.02 6.01
C ILE A 61 7.41 -12.44 4.66
N LYS A 62 8.63 -12.74 4.24
CA LYS A 62 9.18 -12.29 2.96
C LYS A 62 9.47 -13.51 2.10
N GLU A 63 8.81 -13.57 0.95
CA GLU A 63 9.07 -14.58 -0.06
C GLU A 63 9.57 -13.92 -1.32
N ASP A 64 10.57 -14.51 -1.95
CA ASP A 64 11.16 -13.97 -3.17
C ASP A 64 10.91 -14.92 -4.35
N VAL A 65 10.39 -14.35 -5.43
CA VAL A 65 10.36 -14.96 -6.75
C VAL A 65 11.67 -14.58 -7.45
N GLU A 66 12.46 -15.59 -7.78
CA GLU A 66 13.74 -15.40 -8.49
C GLU A 66 13.55 -14.73 -9.85
N ALA A 67 14.55 -13.97 -10.29
CA ALA A 67 14.46 -13.19 -11.53
C ALA A 67 14.24 -14.06 -12.77
N SER A 68 14.76 -15.30 -12.78
CA SER A 68 14.51 -16.30 -13.83
C SER A 68 13.06 -16.80 -13.89
N ASN A 69 12.26 -16.50 -12.87
CA ASN A 69 10.86 -16.90 -12.73
C ASN A 69 9.91 -15.69 -12.63
N LYS A 70 10.38 -14.47 -12.88
CA LYS A 70 9.62 -13.24 -12.69
C LYS A 70 8.34 -13.13 -13.53
N ASP A 71 8.28 -13.87 -14.63
CA ASP A 71 7.15 -13.93 -15.56
C ASP A 71 6.38 -15.26 -15.47
N LYS A 72 6.73 -16.13 -14.51
CA LYS A 72 6.11 -17.44 -14.32
C LYS A 72 5.07 -17.39 -13.20
N MET A 73 3.81 -17.40 -13.60
CA MET A 73 2.67 -17.30 -12.68
C MET A 73 2.64 -18.43 -11.64
N ASP A 74 2.89 -19.67 -12.05
CA ASP A 74 2.97 -20.82 -11.14
C ASP A 74 3.99 -20.60 -10.02
N LYS A 75 5.15 -19.99 -10.34
CA LYS A 75 6.20 -19.66 -9.37
C LYS A 75 5.83 -18.52 -8.45
N ILE A 76 5.09 -17.53 -8.93
CA ILE A 76 4.54 -16.47 -8.08
C ILE A 76 3.54 -17.08 -7.07
N PHE A 77 2.62 -17.93 -7.53
CA PHE A 77 1.64 -18.57 -6.67
C PHE A 77 2.25 -19.61 -5.71
N GLU A 78 3.32 -20.29 -6.11
CA GLU A 78 4.12 -21.14 -5.22
C GLU A 78 4.61 -20.33 -4.01
N LYS A 79 5.23 -19.16 -4.26
CA LYS A 79 5.69 -18.27 -3.19
C LYS A 79 4.57 -17.67 -2.34
N ILE A 80 3.42 -17.36 -2.95
CA ILE A 80 2.24 -16.96 -2.17
C ILE A 80 1.82 -18.08 -1.22
N LYS A 81 1.69 -19.33 -1.69
CA LYS A 81 1.30 -20.48 -0.85
C LYS A 81 2.32 -20.77 0.25
N GLU A 82 3.62 -20.73 -0.07
CA GLU A 82 4.70 -20.87 0.92
C GLU A 82 4.62 -19.79 2.00
N GLY A 83 4.34 -18.54 1.61
CA GLY A 83 4.21 -17.44 2.55
C GLY A 83 2.96 -17.54 3.42
N LEU A 84 1.82 -17.91 2.82
CA LEU A 84 0.54 -18.05 3.53
C LEU A 84 0.58 -19.11 4.61
N SER A 85 1.31 -20.22 4.40
CA SER A 85 1.46 -21.28 5.41
C SER A 85 2.31 -20.88 6.61
N LYS A 86 3.05 -19.77 6.51
CA LYS A 86 3.89 -19.21 7.58
C LYS A 86 3.20 -18.09 8.36
N LEU A 87 1.97 -17.71 7.99
CA LEU A 87 1.25 -16.65 8.66
C LEU A 87 0.85 -17.06 10.08
N GLU A 88 1.12 -16.18 11.03
CA GLU A 88 0.74 -16.32 12.44
C GLU A 88 -0.51 -15.48 12.70
N LEU A 89 -1.69 -16.08 12.50
CA LEU A 89 -2.99 -15.39 12.68
C LEU A 89 -3.61 -15.58 14.07
N GLY A 90 -3.12 -16.55 14.85
CA GLY A 90 -3.65 -16.85 16.19
C GLY A 90 -5.17 -17.08 16.17
N ASP A 91 -5.86 -16.55 17.19
CA ASP A 91 -7.32 -16.61 17.30
C ASP A 91 -8.05 -15.71 16.28
N GLU A 92 -7.31 -14.83 15.59
CA GLU A 92 -7.85 -13.82 14.67
C GLU A 92 -7.97 -14.32 13.21
N PHE A 93 -7.79 -15.62 12.97
CA PHE A 93 -7.86 -16.33 11.66
C PHE A 93 -9.24 -16.28 10.94
N SER A 94 -10.10 -15.37 11.36
CA SER A 94 -11.47 -15.17 10.86
C SER A 94 -11.74 -13.71 10.45
N SER A 95 -10.69 -13.00 10.04
CA SER A 95 -10.72 -11.59 9.65
C SER A 95 -10.54 -11.39 8.15
N PRO A 96 -11.16 -10.42 7.48
CA PRO A 96 -10.93 -10.18 6.06
C PRO A 96 -9.45 -9.87 5.73
N PHE A 97 -9.03 -10.12 4.50
CA PHE A 97 -7.68 -9.81 4.01
C PHE A 97 -7.70 -8.75 2.92
N MET A 98 -6.61 -8.00 2.84
CA MET A 98 -6.28 -7.13 1.73
C MET A 98 -5.08 -7.69 0.98
N VAL A 99 -5.18 -7.66 -0.35
CA VAL A 99 -4.10 -7.95 -1.29
C VAL A 99 -3.84 -6.67 -2.07
N LEU A 100 -2.61 -6.18 -2.00
CA LEU A 100 -2.13 -5.10 -2.85
C LEU A 100 -1.12 -5.65 -3.86
N VAL A 101 -1.35 -5.38 -5.14
CA VAL A 101 -0.46 -5.79 -6.24
C VAL A 101 -0.01 -4.54 -7.00
N ASP A 102 1.24 -4.49 -7.46
CA ASP A 102 1.66 -3.39 -8.35
C ASP A 102 1.02 -3.52 -9.76
N PRO A 103 0.79 -2.42 -10.49
CA PRO A 103 0.11 -2.47 -11.78
C PRO A 103 0.78 -3.37 -12.82
N LEU A 104 2.12 -3.43 -12.85
CA LEU A 104 2.84 -4.24 -13.84
C LEU A 104 2.69 -5.73 -13.53
N THR A 105 2.85 -6.13 -12.27
CA THR A 105 2.60 -7.51 -11.84
C THR A 105 1.14 -7.90 -12.07
N SER A 106 0.20 -7.01 -11.74
CA SER A 106 -1.23 -7.26 -11.97
C SER A 106 -1.54 -7.50 -13.44
N LEU A 107 -0.97 -6.68 -14.35
CA LEU A 107 -1.16 -6.84 -15.79
C LEU A 107 -0.61 -8.20 -16.27
N LYS A 108 0.60 -8.57 -15.83
CA LYS A 108 1.22 -9.86 -16.17
C LYS A 108 0.38 -11.07 -15.73
N LEU A 109 -0.30 -10.97 -14.59
CA LEU A 109 -1.16 -12.05 -14.11
C LEU A 109 -2.45 -12.19 -14.93
N VAL A 110 -2.88 -11.15 -15.64
CA VAL A 110 -4.07 -11.16 -16.51
C VAL A 110 -3.76 -11.74 -17.91
N GLU A 111 -2.60 -11.42 -18.48
CA GLU A 111 -2.24 -11.78 -19.87
C GLU A 111 -2.44 -13.27 -20.22
N PRO A 112 -2.06 -14.26 -19.39
CA PRO A 112 -2.26 -15.68 -19.69
C PRO A 112 -3.72 -16.11 -19.77
N TYR A 113 -4.64 -15.39 -19.11
CA TYR A 113 -6.08 -15.68 -19.11
C TYR A 113 -6.86 -14.93 -20.20
N ALA A 114 -6.24 -13.93 -20.83
CA ALA A 114 -6.87 -13.13 -21.88
C ALA A 114 -6.91 -13.84 -23.25
N ILE A 115 -6.13 -14.91 -23.43
CA ILE A 115 -6.05 -15.66 -24.69
C ILE A 115 -6.60 -17.07 -24.46
N PRO A 116 -7.77 -17.44 -25.04
CA PRO A 116 -8.24 -18.81 -25.05
C PRO A 116 -7.34 -19.60 -26.01
N SER A 117 -6.19 -20.06 -25.53
CA SER A 117 -5.36 -20.98 -26.29
C SER A 117 -5.94 -22.38 -26.17
N ALA A 118 -6.58 -22.82 -27.25
CA ALA A 118 -6.75 -24.24 -27.51
C ALA A 118 -5.36 -24.90 -27.41
N SER A 119 -5.25 -25.99 -26.64
CA SER A 119 -4.04 -26.76 -26.34
C SER A 119 -3.16 -26.28 -25.17
N SER A 120 -3.61 -26.55 -23.95
CA SER A 120 -2.69 -26.90 -22.84
C SER A 120 -3.37 -27.91 -21.93
N SER A 121 -2.98 -29.17 -22.12
CA SER A 121 -3.31 -30.30 -21.27
C SER A 121 -2.66 -30.14 -19.88
N SER A 122 -3.41 -30.51 -18.86
CA SER A 122 -3.01 -30.65 -17.44
C SER A 122 -2.74 -29.36 -16.66
N ASN A 123 -3.73 -28.50 -16.55
CA ASN A 123 -4.30 -28.06 -15.28
C ASN A 123 -5.58 -27.31 -15.61
N VAL A 124 -6.72 -27.81 -15.14
CA VAL A 124 -8.06 -27.28 -15.44
C VAL A 124 -8.21 -25.93 -14.75
N TYR A 125 -7.65 -24.88 -15.34
CA TYR A 125 -8.09 -23.51 -15.09
C TYR A 125 -9.10 -23.22 -16.19
N SER A 126 -10.38 -23.30 -15.82
CA SER A 126 -11.49 -22.89 -16.66
C SER A 126 -11.20 -21.50 -17.23
N SER A 127 -11.62 -21.24 -18.47
CA SER A 127 -11.62 -19.91 -19.12
C SER A 127 -12.42 -18.83 -18.38
N THR A 128 -12.90 -19.14 -17.17
CA THR A 128 -13.71 -18.29 -16.30
C THR A 128 -13.05 -17.98 -14.94
N ASP A 129 -11.95 -18.65 -14.57
CA ASP A 129 -11.27 -18.37 -13.30
C ASP A 129 -10.15 -17.35 -13.55
N SER A 130 -10.40 -16.11 -13.18
CA SER A 130 -9.35 -15.09 -13.18
C SER A 130 -8.24 -15.47 -12.19
N TRP A 131 -7.01 -14.99 -12.40
CA TRP A 131 -5.94 -15.13 -11.40
C TRP A 131 -6.37 -14.59 -10.02
N GLU A 132 -7.24 -13.58 -10.00
CA GLU A 132 -7.84 -13.01 -8.80
C GLU A 132 -8.70 -14.05 -8.08
N ASP A 133 -9.57 -14.77 -8.78
CA ASP A 133 -10.41 -15.83 -8.18
C ASP A 133 -9.55 -16.92 -7.55
N PHE A 134 -8.48 -17.34 -8.23
CA PHE A 134 -7.57 -18.34 -7.70
C PHE A 134 -6.82 -17.83 -6.45
N LEU A 135 -6.36 -16.58 -6.47
CA LEU A 135 -5.72 -15.95 -5.32
C LEU A 135 -6.67 -15.83 -4.14
N ILE A 136 -7.89 -15.33 -4.37
CA ILE A 136 -8.95 -15.20 -3.37
C ILE A 136 -9.28 -16.56 -2.76
N LYS A 137 -9.51 -17.59 -3.58
CA LYS A 137 -9.80 -18.96 -3.13
C LYS A 137 -8.65 -19.52 -2.28
N THR A 138 -7.40 -19.25 -2.66
CA THR A 138 -6.19 -19.69 -1.94
C THR A 138 -6.09 -19.02 -0.56
N ILE A 139 -6.24 -17.69 -0.47
CA ILE A 139 -6.20 -16.97 0.80
C ILE A 139 -7.39 -17.37 1.69
N LYS A 140 -8.59 -17.51 1.11
CA LYS A 140 -9.78 -18.00 1.81
C LYS A 140 -9.56 -19.37 2.46
N ALA A 141 -8.74 -20.24 1.86
CA ALA A 141 -8.48 -21.57 2.39
C ALA A 141 -7.69 -21.56 3.72
N VAL A 142 -6.84 -20.54 3.95
CA VAL A 142 -6.03 -20.44 5.18
C VAL A 142 -6.67 -19.57 6.26
N ASN A 143 -7.78 -18.90 5.96
CA ASN A 143 -8.37 -17.85 6.80
C ASN A 143 -9.91 -17.96 6.86
N ASN A 144 -10.39 -19.17 7.17
CA ASN A 144 -11.79 -19.47 7.43
C ASN A 144 -12.80 -18.89 6.40
N ARG A 145 -12.43 -18.93 5.11
CA ARG A 145 -13.25 -18.47 3.98
C ARG A 145 -13.69 -17.00 4.03
N LYS A 146 -13.04 -16.16 4.83
CA LYS A 146 -13.35 -14.74 4.96
C LYS A 146 -13.00 -13.94 3.72
N ASP A 147 -13.59 -12.76 3.60
CA ASP A 147 -13.45 -11.92 2.42
C ASP A 147 -12.00 -11.52 2.17
N VAL A 148 -11.68 -11.41 0.88
CA VAL A 148 -10.37 -11.03 0.38
C VAL A 148 -10.59 -9.94 -0.63
N TYR A 149 -10.04 -8.76 -0.36
CA TYR A 149 -10.09 -7.61 -1.25
C TYR A 149 -8.78 -7.54 -2.03
N VAL A 150 -8.87 -7.40 -3.34
CA VAL A 150 -7.70 -7.24 -4.22
C VAL A 150 -7.72 -5.84 -4.79
N GLN A 151 -6.60 -5.12 -4.67
CA GLN A 151 -6.44 -3.78 -5.22
C GLN A 151 -5.07 -3.64 -5.88
N THR A 152 -5.02 -2.81 -6.91
CA THR A 152 -3.75 -2.37 -7.50
C THR A 152 -3.26 -1.11 -6.81
N SER A 153 -1.95 -1.02 -6.56
CA SER A 153 -1.34 0.17 -5.95
C SER A 153 -0.10 0.60 -6.72
N ASN A 154 -0.13 1.82 -7.25
CA ASN A 154 1.00 2.45 -7.94
C ASN A 154 2.19 2.79 -7.02
N LEU A 155 2.05 2.57 -5.71
CA LEU A 155 3.10 2.75 -4.71
C LEU A 155 3.90 1.46 -4.47
N LEU A 156 3.42 0.32 -4.97
CA LEU A 156 4.16 -0.93 -4.99
C LEU A 156 5.05 -0.99 -6.24
N SER A 157 6.14 -1.74 -6.17
CA SER A 157 7.00 -2.03 -7.32
C SER A 157 7.46 -3.47 -7.25
N HIS A 158 7.03 -4.27 -8.23
CA HIS A 158 7.36 -5.68 -8.39
C HIS A 158 7.14 -6.50 -7.10
N GLN A 159 6.00 -6.30 -6.46
CA GLN A 159 5.70 -6.93 -5.18
C GLN A 159 4.20 -7.09 -4.98
N ILE A 160 3.85 -8.15 -4.25
CA ILE A 160 2.50 -8.44 -3.78
C ILE A 160 2.51 -8.39 -2.26
N LEU A 161 1.60 -7.63 -1.67
CA LEU A 161 1.45 -7.51 -0.23
C LEU A 161 0.09 -8.10 0.19
N ILE A 162 0.10 -9.04 1.13
CA ILE A 162 -1.09 -9.75 1.62
C ILE A 162 -1.13 -9.58 3.14
N TYR A 163 -2.23 -9.06 3.67
CA TYR A 163 -2.34 -8.77 5.10
C TYR A 163 -3.79 -8.79 5.62
N PRO A 164 -4.02 -9.15 6.89
CA PRO A 164 -5.33 -9.13 7.51
C PRO A 164 -5.80 -7.71 7.81
N LEU A 165 -7.09 -7.45 7.65
CA LEU A 165 -7.78 -6.23 8.08
C LEU A 165 -8.26 -6.38 9.53
N ASN A 166 -7.35 -6.76 10.42
CA ASN A 166 -7.63 -6.94 11.85
C ASN A 166 -6.70 -6.05 12.71
N PRO A 167 -7.26 -5.20 13.59
CA PRO A 167 -6.47 -4.28 14.43
C PRO A 167 -5.61 -4.96 15.51
N GLU A 168 -5.92 -6.20 15.91
CA GLU A 168 -5.11 -7.02 16.80
C GLU A 168 -3.89 -7.64 16.09
N LEU A 169 -3.95 -7.84 14.78
CA LEU A 169 -2.83 -8.34 13.97
C LEU A 169 -1.98 -7.22 13.36
N ILE A 170 -2.62 -6.11 13.01
CA ILE A 170 -1.99 -4.90 12.45
C ILE A 170 -2.59 -3.69 13.12
N LYS A 171 -1.85 -3.15 14.09
CA LYS A 171 -2.30 -2.01 14.88
C LYS A 171 -1.90 -0.72 14.18
N PHE A 172 -2.90 -0.03 13.65
CA PHE A 172 -2.76 1.38 13.32
C PHE A 172 -2.96 2.20 14.60
N LYS A 173 -1.99 3.05 14.93
CA LYS A 173 -2.09 4.03 16.02
C LYS A 173 -2.36 5.41 15.41
N PRO A 174 -3.64 5.76 15.14
CA PRO A 174 -3.97 7.09 14.63
C PRO A 174 -3.70 8.14 15.70
N SER A 175 -3.27 9.32 15.28
CA SER A 175 -3.30 10.52 16.11
C SER A 175 -4.65 11.20 15.93
N LYS A 176 -5.20 11.82 16.98
CA LYS A 176 -6.39 12.69 16.85
C LYS A 176 -6.14 13.89 15.91
N TYR A 177 -4.87 14.20 15.64
CA TYR A 177 -4.42 15.23 14.71
C TYR A 177 -3.99 14.68 13.36
N MET A 178 -4.40 13.45 13.00
CA MET A 178 -3.92 12.84 11.75
C MET A 178 -4.54 13.45 10.50
N LEU A 179 -5.77 13.94 10.60
CA LEU A 179 -6.40 14.70 9.51
C LEU A 179 -5.92 16.14 9.54
N PRO A 180 -5.77 16.79 8.37
CA PRO A 180 -5.37 18.19 8.30
C PRO A 180 -6.38 19.05 9.06
N MET A 181 -5.88 19.85 10.00
CA MET A 181 -6.69 20.82 10.73
C MET A 181 -6.04 22.21 10.65
N PRO A 182 -6.84 23.28 10.55
CA PRO A 182 -6.33 24.64 10.67
C PRO A 182 -5.58 24.82 11.99
N ASN A 183 -4.39 25.38 11.91
CA ASN A 183 -3.64 25.85 13.06
C ASN A 183 -4.32 27.10 13.62
N GLU A 184 -4.31 27.27 14.94
CA GLU A 184 -4.84 28.46 15.62
C GLU A 184 -3.99 29.71 15.31
N GLN A 185 -2.74 29.54 14.90
CA GLN A 185 -1.86 30.63 14.51
C GLN A 185 -2.21 31.18 13.12
N ILE A 186 -2.38 32.50 13.06
CA ILE A 186 -2.58 33.27 11.83
C ILE A 186 -1.54 34.38 11.78
N ASP A 187 -0.69 34.35 10.75
CA ASP A 187 0.34 35.37 10.54
C ASP A 187 -0.12 36.34 9.44
N LYS A 188 0.13 37.64 9.61
CA LYS A 188 -0.15 38.65 8.58
C LYS A 188 1.16 39.18 8.02
N ASP A 189 1.26 39.23 6.70
CA ASP A 189 2.45 39.79 6.05
C ASP A 189 2.37 41.32 5.92
N SER A 190 3.43 41.93 5.36
CA SER A 190 3.50 43.39 5.13
C SER A 190 2.52 43.91 4.07
N THR A 191 1.72 43.02 3.45
CA THR A 191 0.65 43.34 2.50
C THR A 191 -0.75 43.09 3.08
N ASP A 192 -0.84 42.88 4.40
CA ASP A 192 -2.07 42.57 5.15
C ASP A 192 -2.75 41.25 4.75
N ILE A 193 -2.03 40.35 4.05
CA ILE A 193 -2.53 39.02 3.72
C ILE A 193 -2.36 38.08 4.93
N ALA A 194 -3.46 37.50 5.39
CA ALA A 194 -3.47 36.51 6.46
C ALA A 194 -3.10 35.12 5.94
N HIS A 195 -2.10 34.51 6.58
CA HIS A 195 -1.60 33.17 6.33
C HIS A 195 -2.04 32.26 7.47
N SER A 196 -2.69 31.15 7.14
CA SER A 196 -3.07 30.10 8.09
C SER A 196 -2.34 28.81 7.72
N TYR A 197 -1.88 28.09 8.73
CA TYR A 197 -1.13 26.85 8.59
C TYR A 197 -2.03 25.64 8.79
N LEU A 198 -1.67 24.50 8.19
CA LEU A 198 -2.34 23.22 8.43
C LEU A 198 -1.41 22.29 9.20
N ASP A 199 -1.89 21.81 10.34
CA ASP A 199 -1.18 20.83 11.15
C ASP A 199 -1.73 19.44 10.90
N PHE A 200 -0.84 18.45 10.85
CA PHE A 200 -1.20 17.03 10.87
C PHE A 200 -0.10 16.19 11.52
N VAL A 201 -0.47 15.02 12.01
CA VAL A 201 0.46 14.06 12.64
C VAL A 201 0.40 12.73 11.91
N LEU A 202 1.57 12.23 11.50
CA LEU A 202 1.69 10.87 10.99
C LEU A 202 1.54 9.88 12.15
N GLY A 203 0.57 8.98 12.04
CA GLY A 203 0.43 7.84 12.93
C GLY A 203 1.55 6.81 12.73
N GLY A 204 1.47 5.69 13.47
CA GLY A 204 2.39 4.57 13.30
C GLY A 204 1.66 3.25 13.05
N LEU A 205 2.31 2.33 12.33
CA LEU A 205 1.84 0.96 12.17
C LEU A 205 2.75 0.00 12.94
N ILE A 206 2.14 -0.98 13.60
CA ILE A 206 2.84 -2.08 14.27
C ILE A 206 2.16 -3.42 13.91
N ALA A 207 2.94 -4.40 13.46
CA ALA A 207 2.49 -5.78 13.33
C ALA A 207 2.76 -6.50 14.65
N THR A 208 1.75 -7.20 15.17
CA THR A 208 1.86 -7.91 16.46
C THR A 208 2.53 -9.28 16.33
N GLY A 209 2.66 -9.80 15.09
CA GLY A 209 3.33 -11.05 14.76
C GLY A 209 3.64 -11.16 13.27
N LYS A 210 3.91 -12.37 12.78
CA LYS A 210 4.12 -12.63 11.34
C LYS A 210 2.81 -12.70 10.56
N SER A 211 2.04 -11.61 10.59
CA SER A 211 0.70 -11.51 10.01
C SER A 211 0.67 -10.92 8.60
N ILE A 212 1.78 -10.35 8.13
CA ILE A 212 1.91 -9.72 6.81
C ILE A 212 2.83 -10.55 5.95
N LEU A 213 2.35 -10.92 4.77
CA LEU A 213 3.12 -11.57 3.72
C LEU A 213 3.48 -10.54 2.64
N LYS A 214 4.78 -10.46 2.35
CA LYS A 214 5.33 -9.69 1.25
C LYS A 214 6.02 -10.64 0.27
N VAL A 215 5.51 -10.72 -0.96
CA VAL A 215 6.15 -11.45 -2.06
C VAL A 215 6.88 -10.44 -2.93
N ASN A 216 8.20 -10.53 -3.04
CA ASN A 216 8.99 -9.71 -3.96
C ASN A 216 9.27 -10.48 -5.25
N ILE A 217 9.16 -9.80 -6.38
CA ILE A 217 9.45 -10.36 -7.71
C ILE A 217 10.73 -9.72 -8.22
N LYS A 218 11.85 -10.45 -8.13
CA LYS A 218 13.15 -9.93 -8.58
C LYS A 218 13.11 -9.67 -10.08
N GLN A 219 13.66 -8.54 -10.54
CA GLN A 219 13.63 -8.17 -11.97
C GLN A 219 14.90 -8.54 -12.73
N SER A 220 16.03 -8.61 -12.03
CA SER A 220 17.37 -8.91 -12.53
C SER A 220 18.17 -9.69 -11.49
#